data_AF-A0A2A4J6G2-F1
#
_entry.id   AF-A0A2A4J6G2-F1
#
_cell.length_a   1.000
_cell.length_b   1.000
_cell.length_c   1.000
_cell.angle_alpha   90.00
_cell.angle_beta   90.00
_cell.angle_gamma   90.00
#
_symmetry.space_group_name_H-M   'P 1'
#
loop_
_entity.id
_entity.type
_entity.pdbx_description
1 polymer ?
#
loop_
_entity_poly.entity_id
_entity_poly.type
_entity_poly.pdbx_seq_one_letter_code
_entity_poly.pdbx_strand_id
1 'polypeptide(L)'
;MSFKIMMQHLANPNSQGDTISGHERVPLLALRLIAMILLVSVLTMHVRSLRVFRWEQSVSGGVLVTYCVAVTGLALCAGADRCGGKAMQAYICSTGAALLLVNAGAIWRRWHHSGELTQVVAELLFALGVPLRRQVMIKVCLSAAAAIALMLDLALVPLMTLLKSKE
;
A
#
# COMPACT_ATOMS: atom_id res chain seq x y z
N MET A 1 30.52 -49.65 -21.31
CA MET A 1 30.34 -48.37 -22.03
C MET A 1 29.16 -47.52 -21.53
N SER A 2 28.39 -47.94 -20.51
CA SER A 2 27.15 -47.25 -20.09
C SER A 2 27.29 -46.27 -18.91
N PHE A 3 28.42 -46.25 -18.19
CA PHE A 3 28.58 -45.35 -17.04
C PHE A 3 29.02 -43.92 -17.42
N LYS A 4 29.63 -43.74 -18.60
CA LYS A 4 30.10 -42.43 -19.07
C LYS A 4 28.94 -41.53 -19.56
N ILE A 5 27.87 -42.14 -20.08
CA ILE A 5 26.66 -41.44 -20.55
C ILE A 5 25.80 -40.96 -19.36
N MET A 6 25.77 -41.72 -18.26
CA MET A 6 25.02 -41.34 -17.05
C MET A 6 25.69 -40.20 -16.26
N MET A 7 27.02 -40.11 -16.30
CA MET A 7 27.76 -38.97 -15.72
C MET A 7 27.67 -37.69 -16.55
N GLN A 8 27.48 -37.77 -17.87
CA GLN A 8 27.25 -36.59 -18.71
C GLN A 8 25.88 -35.94 -18.51
N HIS A 9 24.90 -36.67 -17.97
CA HIS A 9 23.57 -36.13 -17.69
C HIS A 9 23.47 -35.34 -16.37
N LEU A 10 24.45 -35.49 -15.47
CA LEU A 10 24.58 -34.71 -14.23
C LEU A 10 25.38 -33.41 -14.39
N ALA A 11 26.01 -33.21 -15.54
CA ALA A 11 26.80 -32.02 -15.87
C ALA A 11 26.07 -31.11 -16.87
N ASN A 12 24.73 -31.03 -16.80
CA ASN A 12 23.98 -30.01 -17.52
C ASN A 12 23.66 -28.84 -16.57
N PRO A 13 24.46 -27.76 -16.56
CA PRO A 13 24.10 -26.53 -15.89
C PRO A 13 23.05 -25.78 -16.73
N ASN A 14 21.87 -26.36 -16.89
CA ASN A 14 20.67 -25.62 -17.30
C ASN A 14 20.13 -24.78 -16.12
N SER A 15 21.04 -24.16 -15.36
CA SER A 15 20.76 -23.09 -14.41
C SER A 15 20.66 -21.75 -15.14
N GLN A 16 20.01 -21.72 -16.30
CA GLN A 16 19.78 -20.54 -17.11
C GLN A 16 18.29 -20.13 -17.15
N GLY A 17 17.43 -20.85 -16.42
CA GLY A 17 15.98 -20.58 -16.35
C GLY A 17 15.54 -19.65 -15.22
N ASP A 18 16.33 -19.47 -14.15
CA ASP A 18 15.84 -18.80 -12.93
C ASP A 18 16.24 -17.32 -12.80
N THR A 19 17.24 -16.85 -13.55
CA THR A 19 17.71 -15.46 -13.48
C THR A 19 16.82 -14.45 -14.21
N ILE A 20 16.09 -14.87 -15.26
CA ILE A 20 15.19 -13.99 -16.01
C ILE A 20 13.93 -13.66 -15.18
N SER A 21 13.43 -14.64 -14.42
CA SER A 21 12.28 -14.46 -13.51
C SER A 21 12.57 -13.56 -12.29
N GLY A 22 13.84 -13.37 -11.93
CA GLY A 22 14.24 -12.50 -10.83
C GLY A 22 14.05 -11.02 -11.17
N HIS A 23 14.45 -10.61 -12.38
CA HIS A 23 14.52 -9.19 -12.74
C HIS A 23 13.14 -8.53 -12.90
N GLU A 24 12.14 -9.28 -13.37
CA GLU A 24 10.75 -8.82 -13.51
C GLU A 24 10.03 -8.66 -12.16
N ARG A 25 10.45 -9.41 -11.13
CA ARG A 25 9.83 -9.37 -9.79
C ARG A 25 10.36 -8.25 -8.92
N VAL A 26 11.57 -7.75 -9.19
CA VAL A 26 12.18 -6.61 -8.46
C VAL A 26 11.29 -5.36 -8.45
N PRO A 27 10.77 -4.85 -9.58
CA PRO A 27 9.93 -3.64 -9.56
C PRO A 27 8.62 -3.85 -8.78
N LEU A 28 8.03 -5.05 -8.85
CA LEU A 28 6.80 -5.37 -8.13
C LEU A 28 7.04 -5.45 -6.62
N LEU A 29 8.14 -6.09 -6.20
CA LEU A 29 8.57 -6.14 -4.80
C LEU A 29 8.89 -4.75 -4.25
N ALA A 30 9.57 -3.91 -5.02
CA ALA A 30 9.87 -2.53 -4.66
C ALA A 30 8.59 -1.71 -4.46
N LEU A 31 7.63 -1.83 -5.37
CA LEU A 31 6.34 -1.14 -5.28
C LEU A 31 5.53 -1.57 -4.04
N ARG A 32 5.53 -2.88 -3.73
CA ARG A 32 4.90 -3.41 -2.51
C ARG A 32 5.57 -2.92 -1.23
N LEU A 33 6.90 -2.86 -1.21
CA LEU A 33 7.67 -2.29 -0.11
C LEU A 33 7.32 -0.81 0.09
N ILE A 34 7.22 -0.04 -0.99
CA ILE A 34 6.78 1.36 -0.94
C ILE A 34 5.35 1.46 -0.39
N ALA A 35 4.42 0.63 -0.85
CA ALA A 35 3.05 0.62 -0.35
C ALA A 35 2.98 0.29 1.15
N MET A 36 3.77 -0.70 1.61
CA MET A 36 3.92 -1.01 3.04
C MET A 36 4.47 0.17 3.84
N ILE A 37 5.53 0.82 3.37
CA ILE A 37 6.13 1.99 4.04
C ILE A 37 5.10 3.12 4.13
N LEU A 38 4.36 3.39 3.06
CA LEU A 38 3.31 4.41 3.04
C LEU A 38 2.20 4.09 4.03
N LEU A 39 1.71 2.84 4.05
CA LEU A 39 0.68 2.40 4.99
C LEU A 39 1.13 2.54 6.45
N VAL A 40 2.35 2.09 6.77
CA VAL A 40 2.94 2.21 8.12
C VAL A 40 3.14 3.69 8.49
N SER A 41 3.54 4.52 7.54
CA SER A 41 3.72 5.97 7.76
C SER A 41 2.39 6.65 8.05
N VAL A 42 1.33 6.33 7.30
CA VAL A 42 -0.04 6.81 7.53
C VAL A 42 -0.53 6.40 8.91
N LEU A 43 -0.37 5.12 9.27
CA LEU A 43 -0.78 4.60 10.56
C LEU A 43 -0.03 5.29 11.72
N THR A 44 1.29 5.43 11.59
CA THR A 44 2.12 6.07 12.62
C THR A 44 1.76 7.53 12.81
N MET A 45 1.51 8.27 11.71
CA MET A 45 1.03 9.64 11.77
C MET A 45 -0.35 9.73 12.44
N HIS A 46 -1.27 8.83 12.11
CA HIS A 46 -2.58 8.79 12.75
C HIS A 46 -2.49 8.51 14.25
N VAL A 47 -1.72 7.50 14.67
CA VAL A 47 -1.55 7.16 16.09
C VAL A 47 -0.92 8.30 16.88
N ARG A 48 0.05 9.01 16.29
CA ARG A 48 0.67 10.17 16.96
C ARG A 48 -0.27 11.36 17.07
N SER A 49 -1.03 11.69 16.03
CA SER A 49 -1.97 12.83 16.07
C SER A 49 -3.20 12.59 16.97
N LEU A 50 -3.62 11.33 17.14
CA LEU A 50 -4.71 10.95 18.06
C LEU A 50 -4.46 11.31 19.51
N ARG A 51 -3.19 11.30 19.94
CA ARG A 51 -2.81 11.66 21.30
C ARG A 51 -3.00 13.15 21.58
N VAL A 52 -3.14 13.98 20.54
CA VAL A 52 -3.16 15.44 20.66
C VAL A 52 -4.58 16.00 20.45
N PHE A 53 -5.45 15.35 19.67
CA PHE A 53 -6.76 15.90 19.31
C PHE A 53 -7.91 14.89 19.46
N ARG A 54 -8.80 15.11 20.44
CA ARG A 54 -10.04 14.32 20.64
C ARG A 54 -10.94 14.26 19.40
N TRP A 55 -10.90 15.28 18.55
CA TRP A 55 -11.66 15.30 17.30
C TRP A 55 -11.20 14.23 16.29
N GLU A 56 -9.93 13.83 16.34
CA GLU A 56 -9.39 12.80 15.44
C GLU A 56 -9.77 11.37 15.85
N GLN A 57 -10.20 11.13 17.09
CA GLN A 57 -10.58 9.78 17.57
C GLN A 57 -11.70 9.14 16.75
N SER A 58 -12.69 9.92 16.31
CA SER A 58 -13.78 9.41 15.46
C SER A 58 -13.32 9.03 14.05
N VAL A 59 -12.21 9.61 13.56
CA VAL A 59 -11.65 9.32 12.23
C VAL A 59 -10.67 8.14 12.29
N SER A 60 -10.02 7.94 13.42
CA SER A 60 -8.99 6.90 13.60
C SER A 60 -9.49 5.47 13.46
N GLY A 61 -10.72 5.17 13.88
CA GLY A 61 -11.26 3.81 13.77
C GLY A 61 -11.32 3.34 12.31
N GLY A 62 -11.74 4.22 11.41
CA GLY A 62 -11.79 3.94 9.97
C GLY A 62 -10.41 3.68 9.38
N VAL A 63 -9.38 4.45 9.79
CA VAL A 63 -8.02 4.29 9.25
C VAL A 63 -7.37 2.99 9.72
N LEU A 64 -7.63 2.54 10.95
CA LEU A 64 -7.12 1.27 11.45
C LEU A 64 -7.67 0.09 10.62
N VAL A 65 -8.99 0.10 10.35
CA VAL A 65 -9.65 -0.92 9.52
C VAL A 65 -9.09 -0.90 8.10
N THR A 66 -8.95 0.29 7.51
CA THR A 66 -8.37 0.45 6.17
C THR A 66 -6.93 -0.06 6.09
N TYR A 67 -6.12 0.20 7.11
CA TYR A 67 -4.76 -0.32 7.20
C TYR A 67 -4.75 -1.85 7.25
N CYS A 68 -5.57 -2.45 8.11
CA CYS A 68 -5.68 -3.91 8.20
C CYS A 68 -6.09 -4.52 6.86
N VAL A 69 -7.11 -3.98 6.20
CA VAL A 69 -7.57 -4.46 4.88
C VAL A 69 -6.46 -4.34 3.84
N ALA A 70 -5.77 -3.20 3.75
CA ALA A 70 -4.69 -2.99 2.79
C ALA A 70 -3.49 -3.92 3.03
N VAL A 71 -3.08 -4.11 4.29
CA VAL A 71 -1.99 -5.01 4.66
C VAL A 71 -2.36 -6.48 4.39
N THR A 72 -3.60 -6.88 4.67
CA THR A 72 -4.09 -8.23 4.32
C THR A 72 -4.06 -8.44 2.80
N GLY A 73 -4.44 -7.43 2.01
CA GLY A 73 -4.37 -7.48 0.55
C GLY A 73 -2.94 -7.73 0.07
N LEU A 74 -1.99 -6.92 0.55
CA LEU A 74 -0.57 -7.05 0.23
C LEU A 74 0.05 -8.38 0.70
N ALA A 75 -0.35 -8.89 1.87
CA ALA A 75 0.10 -10.17 2.38
C ALA A 75 -0.40 -11.35 1.52
N LEU A 76 -1.66 -11.28 1.07
CA LEU A 76 -2.21 -12.26 0.13
C LEU A 76 -1.54 -12.16 -1.24
N CYS A 77 -1.14 -10.96 -1.69
CA CYS A 77 -0.34 -10.79 -2.91
C CYS A 77 1.01 -11.56 -2.86
N ALA A 78 1.61 -11.73 -1.68
CA ALA A 78 2.87 -12.44 -1.52
C ALA A 78 2.71 -13.97 -1.52
N GLY A 79 1.55 -14.47 -1.08
CA GLY A 79 1.23 -15.91 -1.05
C GLY A 79 0.46 -16.44 -2.27
N ALA A 80 -0.20 -15.56 -3.04
CA ALA A 80 -1.10 -15.97 -4.13
C ALA A 80 -0.41 -16.56 -5.37
N ASP A 81 0.91 -16.38 -5.52
CA ASP A 81 1.69 -16.92 -6.64
C ASP A 81 1.59 -18.46 -6.77
N ARG A 82 1.19 -19.17 -5.71
CA ARG A 82 1.02 -20.63 -5.72
C ARG A 82 -0.43 -21.13 -5.73
N CYS A 83 -1.43 -20.30 -5.44
CA CYS A 83 -2.81 -20.76 -5.16
C CYS A 83 -3.93 -20.07 -5.97
N GLY A 84 -3.62 -19.36 -7.06
CA GLY A 84 -4.68 -18.79 -7.94
C GLY A 84 -5.53 -17.67 -7.32
N GLY A 85 -5.12 -17.14 -6.16
CA GLY A 85 -5.87 -16.13 -5.37
C GLY A 85 -5.91 -14.71 -5.94
N LYS A 86 -5.65 -14.52 -7.24
CA LYS A 86 -5.53 -13.19 -7.86
C LYS A 86 -6.81 -12.35 -7.78
N ALA A 87 -7.98 -12.99 -7.87
CA ALA A 87 -9.27 -12.30 -7.77
C ALA A 87 -9.55 -11.78 -6.35
N MET A 88 -9.25 -12.60 -5.32
CA MET A 88 -9.43 -12.22 -3.92
C MET A 88 -8.44 -11.14 -3.51
N GLN A 89 -7.19 -11.24 -3.98
CA GLN A 89 -6.19 -10.21 -3.85
C GLN A 89 -6.68 -8.88 -4.45
N ALA A 90 -7.19 -8.92 -5.68
CA ALA A 90 -7.66 -7.72 -6.36
C ALA A 90 -8.84 -7.08 -5.61
N TYR A 91 -9.76 -7.90 -5.09
CA TYR A 91 -10.86 -7.45 -4.26
C TYR A 91 -10.38 -6.74 -2.98
N ILE A 92 -9.42 -7.32 -2.25
CA ILE A 92 -8.97 -6.76 -0.97
C ILE A 92 -8.12 -5.50 -1.20
N CYS A 93 -7.23 -5.48 -2.19
CA CYS A 93 -6.42 -4.31 -2.51
C CYS A 93 -7.28 -3.14 -3.02
N SER A 94 -8.27 -3.41 -3.89
CA SER A 94 -9.20 -2.37 -4.37
C SER A 94 -10.10 -1.85 -3.24
N THR A 95 -10.57 -2.72 -2.34
CA THR A 95 -11.31 -2.32 -1.14
C THR A 95 -10.45 -1.44 -0.24
N GLY A 96 -9.19 -1.82 0.00
CA GLY A 96 -8.23 -1.01 0.77
C GLY A 96 -7.98 0.36 0.16
N ALA A 97 -7.79 0.43 -1.17
CA ALA A 97 -7.62 1.69 -1.90
C ALA A 97 -8.87 2.59 -1.83
N ALA A 98 -10.06 2.02 -2.03
CA ALA A 98 -11.33 2.74 -1.92
C ALA A 98 -11.52 3.31 -0.51
N LEU A 99 -11.27 2.50 0.52
CA LEU A 99 -11.36 2.94 1.91
C LEU A 99 -10.33 4.04 2.25
N LEU A 100 -9.11 4.00 1.68
CA LEU A 100 -8.12 5.07 1.84
C LEU A 100 -8.61 6.39 1.22
N LEU A 101 -9.20 6.33 0.02
CA LEU A 101 -9.76 7.51 -0.64
C LEU A 101 -10.97 8.08 0.11
N VAL A 102 -11.88 7.22 0.58
CA VAL A 102 -13.03 7.63 1.39
C VAL A 102 -12.55 8.29 2.69
N ASN A 103 -11.53 7.73 3.35
CA ASN A 103 -10.95 8.33 4.55
C ASN A 103 -10.29 9.68 4.25
N ALA A 104 -9.52 9.79 3.16
CA ALA A 104 -8.91 11.05 2.74
C ALA A 104 -9.97 12.13 2.47
N GLY A 105 -11.05 11.77 1.76
CA GLY A 105 -12.19 12.64 1.51
C GLY A 105 -12.95 13.02 2.78
N ALA A 106 -13.14 12.09 3.71
CA ALA A 106 -13.78 12.35 4.99
C ALA A 106 -12.97 13.32 5.86
N ILE A 107 -11.64 13.15 5.91
CA ILE A 107 -10.72 14.09 6.58
C ILE A 107 -10.81 15.47 5.94
N TRP A 108 -10.71 15.54 4.61
CA TRP A 108 -10.76 16.80 3.88
C TRP A 108 -12.09 17.53 4.07
N ARG A 109 -13.21 16.81 3.95
CA ARG A 109 -14.55 17.36 4.14
C ARG A 109 -14.72 17.86 5.57
N ARG A 110 -14.32 17.09 6.58
CA ARG A 110 -14.38 17.52 7.99
C ARG A 110 -13.53 18.76 8.26
N TRP A 111 -12.35 18.85 7.65
CA TRP A 111 -11.50 20.04 7.73
C TRP A 111 -12.15 21.27 7.07
N HIS A 112 -12.80 21.10 5.93
CA HIS A 112 -13.47 22.22 5.27
C HIS A 112 -14.78 22.64 5.96
N HIS A 113 -15.47 21.71 6.62
CA HIS A 113 -16.71 21.96 7.35
C HIS A 113 -16.50 22.27 8.84
N SER A 114 -15.25 22.36 9.29
CA SER A 114 -14.95 22.66 10.68
C SER A 114 -15.35 24.12 10.96
N GLY A 115 -16.24 24.33 11.94
CA GLY A 115 -16.79 25.64 12.28
C GLY A 115 -15.75 26.64 12.79
N GLU A 116 -16.18 27.88 13.07
CA GLU A 116 -15.28 28.95 13.52
C GLU A 116 -14.45 28.57 14.74
N LEU A 117 -15.04 27.85 15.72
CA LEU A 117 -14.33 27.42 16.92
C LEU A 117 -13.08 26.57 16.59
N THR A 118 -13.18 25.66 15.63
CA THR A 118 -12.06 24.83 15.17
C THR A 118 -11.01 25.63 14.40
N GLN A 119 -11.40 26.69 13.70
CA GLN A 119 -10.46 27.60 13.03
C GLN A 119 -9.69 28.43 14.07
N VAL A 120 -10.38 29.00 15.06
CA VAL A 120 -9.75 29.77 16.15
C VAL A 120 -8.78 28.89 16.95
N VAL A 121 -9.17 27.65 17.27
CA VAL A 121 -8.28 26.69 17.93
C VAL A 121 -7.08 26.35 17.04
N ALA A 122 -7.28 26.19 15.73
CA ALA A 122 -6.19 25.93 14.79
C ALA A 122 -5.20 27.10 14.69
N GLU A 123 -5.68 28.35 14.74
CA GLU A 123 -4.83 29.55 14.78
C GLU A 123 -4.06 29.67 16.10
N LEU A 124 -4.71 29.38 17.22
CA LEU A 124 -4.06 29.37 18.53
C LEU A 124 -2.96 28.29 18.60
N LEU A 125 -3.24 27.11 18.06
CA LEU A 125 -2.25 26.02 17.97
C LEU A 125 -1.12 26.34 17.01
N PHE A 126 -1.41 27.08 15.93
CA PHE A 126 -0.36 27.59 15.05
C PHE A 126 0.55 28.58 15.78
N ALA A 127 0.00 29.48 16.61
CA ALA A 127 0.78 30.38 17.46
C ALA A 127 1.63 29.62 18.50
N LEU A 128 1.17 28.46 18.95
CA LEU A 128 1.94 27.53 19.81
C LEU A 128 2.94 26.65 19.04
N GLY A 129 3.12 26.89 17.73
CA GLY A 129 4.08 26.17 16.90
C GLY A 129 3.60 24.81 16.38
N VAL A 130 2.31 24.50 16.49
CA VAL A 130 1.69 23.25 16.01
C VAL A 130 0.97 23.50 14.68
N PRO A 131 1.57 23.13 13.52
CA PRO A 131 0.98 23.44 12.22
C PRO A 131 -0.11 22.43 11.81
N LEU A 132 -1.32 22.54 12.38
CA LEU A 132 -2.44 21.61 12.07
C LEU A 132 -2.80 21.54 10.60
N ARG A 133 -2.88 22.67 9.90
CA ARG A 133 -3.17 22.72 8.46
C ARG A 133 -2.20 21.83 7.67
N ARG A 134 -0.93 21.87 8.03
CA ARG A 134 0.12 21.07 7.39
C ARG A 134 -0.04 19.59 7.71
N GLN A 135 -0.36 19.23 8.95
CA GLN A 135 -0.58 17.84 9.35
C GLN A 135 -1.79 17.21 8.64
N VAL A 136 -2.91 17.94 8.52
CA VAL A 136 -4.10 17.46 7.80
C VAL A 136 -3.78 17.25 6.32
N MET A 137 -3.11 18.22 5.69
CA MET A 137 -2.71 18.10 4.29
C MET A 137 -1.79 16.90 4.05
N ILE A 138 -0.77 16.71 4.89
CA ILE A 138 0.15 15.56 4.81
C ILE A 138 -0.63 14.23 4.93
N LYS A 139 -1.61 14.13 5.86
CA LYS A 139 -2.42 12.93 6.03
C LYS A 139 -3.26 12.60 4.80
N VAL A 140 -3.90 13.61 4.21
CA VAL A 140 -4.70 13.45 2.98
C VAL A 140 -3.80 13.03 1.82
N CYS A 141 -2.66 13.69 1.63
CA CYS A 141 -1.70 13.35 0.58
C CYS A 141 -1.14 11.93 0.74
N LEU A 142 -0.76 11.52 1.96
CA LEU A 142 -0.25 10.16 2.21
C LEU A 142 -1.33 9.10 1.98
N SER A 143 -2.59 9.37 2.35
CA SER A 143 -3.71 8.45 2.11
C SER A 143 -4.00 8.29 0.61
N ALA A 144 -3.98 9.39 -0.14
CA ALA A 144 -4.12 9.37 -1.59
C ALA A 144 -2.94 8.64 -2.27
N ALA A 145 -1.71 8.91 -1.85
CA ALA A 145 -0.52 8.23 -2.38
C ALA A 145 -0.55 6.72 -2.11
N ALA A 146 -0.96 6.31 -0.91
CA ALA A 146 -1.14 4.89 -0.57
C ALA A 146 -2.23 4.22 -1.42
N ALA A 147 -3.35 4.91 -1.69
CA ALA A 147 -4.40 4.40 -2.56
C ALA A 147 -3.90 4.23 -4.00
N ILE A 148 -3.17 5.21 -4.53
CA ILE A 148 -2.58 5.15 -5.87
C ILE A 148 -1.57 4.01 -5.96
N ALA A 149 -0.70 3.84 -4.95
CA ALA A 149 0.26 2.76 -4.90
C ALA A 149 -0.41 1.37 -4.91
N LEU A 150 -1.51 1.19 -4.17
CA LEU A 150 -2.30 -0.06 -4.19
C LEU A 150 -2.97 -0.29 -5.56
N MET A 151 -3.49 0.76 -6.20
CA MET A 151 -4.08 0.65 -7.54
C MET A 151 -3.03 0.32 -8.61
N LEU A 152 -1.83 0.88 -8.50
CA LEU A 152 -0.71 0.54 -9.37
C LEU A 152 -0.26 -0.91 -9.16
N ASP A 153 -0.14 -1.39 -7.92
CA ASP A 153 0.17 -2.80 -7.61
C ASP A 153 -0.85 -3.74 -8.27
N LEU A 154 -2.13 -3.35 -8.24
CA LEU A 154 -3.21 -4.09 -8.87
C LEU A 154 -3.12 -4.12 -10.40
N ALA A 155 -2.80 -2.98 -11.03
CA ALA A 155 -2.77 -2.82 -12.48
C ALA A 155 -1.52 -3.43 -13.14
N LEU A 156 -0.40 -3.49 -12.41
CA LEU A 156 0.84 -4.09 -12.89
C LEU A 156 0.74 -5.62 -13.04
N VAL A 157 -0.03 -6.30 -12.19
CA VAL A 157 -0.23 -7.76 -12.25
C VAL A 157 -0.81 -8.25 -13.59
N PRO A 158 -1.95 -7.73 -14.09
CA PRO A 158 -2.50 -8.14 -15.38
C PRO A 158 -1.62 -7.68 -16.55
N LEU A 159 -0.97 -6.51 -16.46
CA LEU A 159 -0.08 -6.00 -17.50
C LEU A 159 1.11 -6.94 -17.73
N MET A 160 1.75 -7.42 -16.66
CA MET A 160 2.84 -8.40 -16.76
C MET A 160 2.37 -9.74 -17.33
N THR A 161 1.18 -10.21 -16.95
CA THR A 161 0.63 -11.45 -17.54
C THR A 161 0.34 -11.32 -19.03
N LEU A 162 -0.05 -10.14 -19.49
CA LEU A 162 -0.38 -9.89 -20.90
C LEU A 162 0.88 -9.74 -21.76
N LEU A 163 1.94 -9.13 -21.23
CA LEU A 163 3.26 -9.07 -21.88
C LEU A 163 3.85 -10.47 -22.07
N LYS A 164 3.80 -11.31 -21.02
CA LYS A 164 4.29 -12.69 -21.08
C LYS A 164 3.53 -13.58 -22.08
N SER A 165 2.30 -13.25 -22.43
CA SER A 165 1.51 -14.00 -23.42
C SER A 165 1.84 -13.66 -24.87
N LYS A 166 2.61 -12.58 -25.12
CA LYS A 166 3.01 -12.15 -26.47
C LYS A 166 4.39 -12.68 -26.89
N GLU A 167 5.17 -13.17 -25.94
CA GLU A 167 6.43 -13.89 -26.17
C GLU A 167 6.17 -15.38 -26.39
#